data_AF-A0A946AF18-F1
#
_entry.id   AF-A0A946AF18-F1
#
_cell.length_a   1.000
_cell.length_b   1.000
_cell.length_c   1.000
_cell.angle_alpha   90.00
_cell.angle_beta   90.00
_cell.angle_gamma   90.00
#
_symmetry.space_group_name_H-M   'P 1'
#
loop_
_entity.id
_entity.type
_entity.pdbx_description
1 polymer ?
#
loop_
_entity_poly.entity_id
_entity_poly.type
_entity_poly.pdbx_seq_one_letter_code
_entity_poly.pdbx_strand_id
1 'polypeptide(L)'
;MTTAPRMGPRPLPLHLATSASVLMSSLAALGPARSGLIAWNESRSPKGRESADRIQTAIAAADAEDLARAVANEATERLSRFVTGIRAYRDHPYQRPDSEVAVLWHDGSSRLLDYGGGGRPVLLVPSLINRAHILDLRCGA
;
A
#
# COMPACT_ATOMS: atom_id res chain seq x y z
N MET A 1 27.61 -9.06 12.25
CA MET A 1 27.25 -8.45 10.96
C MET A 1 25.97 -7.66 11.16
N THR A 2 25.98 -6.34 10.96
CA THR A 2 24.79 -5.50 11.06
C THR A 2 23.90 -5.71 9.83
N THR A 3 22.70 -6.24 10.02
CA THR A 3 21.74 -6.47 8.94
C THR A 3 21.25 -5.15 8.35
N ALA A 4 21.03 -5.14 7.03
CA ALA A 4 20.62 -3.94 6.32
C ALA A 4 19.20 -3.49 6.74
N PRO A 5 18.96 -2.18 6.94
CA PRO A 5 17.66 -1.67 7.36
C PRO A 5 16.57 -1.95 6.31
N ARG A 6 15.32 -2.13 6.74
CA ARG A 6 14.19 -2.31 5.83
C ARG A 6 14.00 -1.06 4.98
N MET A 7 14.21 -1.20 3.67
CA MET A 7 14.14 -0.09 2.70
C MET A 7 12.77 0.12 2.07
N GLY A 8 11.78 -0.73 2.39
CA GLY A 8 10.41 -0.60 1.91
C GLY A 8 9.58 0.44 2.67
N PRO A 9 8.41 0.84 2.15
CA PRO A 9 7.90 0.49 0.83
C PRO A 9 8.69 1.20 -0.29
N ARG A 10 8.77 0.58 -1.48
CA ARG A 10 9.57 1.06 -2.60
C ARG A 10 8.69 1.29 -3.85
N PRO A 11 8.85 2.42 -4.56
CA PRO A 11 9.72 3.55 -4.24
C PRO A 11 9.08 4.48 -3.19
N LEU A 12 9.77 4.73 -2.07
CA LEU A 12 9.27 5.59 -1.00
C LEU A 12 8.86 7.00 -1.50
N PRO A 13 9.63 7.68 -2.37
CA PRO A 13 9.23 8.98 -2.89
C PRO A 13 7.88 8.94 -3.63
N LEU A 14 7.62 7.88 -4.40
CA LEU A 14 6.35 7.71 -5.11
C LEU A 14 5.18 7.53 -4.15
N HIS A 15 5.35 6.74 -3.09
CA HIS A 15 4.29 6.56 -2.09
C HIS A 15 4.00 7.85 -1.32
N LEU A 16 5.04 8.60 -0.93
CA LEU A 16 4.88 9.90 -0.26
C LEU A 16 4.19 10.92 -1.19
N ALA A 17 4.67 11.04 -2.43
CA ALA A 17 4.12 11.98 -3.40
C ALA A 17 2.66 11.65 -3.75
N THR A 18 2.34 10.37 -3.98
CA THR A 18 0.97 9.93 -4.28
C THR A 18 0.03 10.19 -3.10
N SER A 19 0.42 9.84 -1.88
CA SER A 19 -0.40 10.10 -0.68
C SER A 19 -0.64 11.59 -0.47
N ALA A 20 0.40 12.42 -0.59
CA ALA A 20 0.27 13.87 -0.48
C ALA A 20 -0.64 14.42 -1.58
N SER A 21 -0.46 13.97 -2.83
CA SER A 21 -1.27 14.39 -3.97
C SER A 21 -2.75 14.07 -3.78
N VAL A 22 -3.10 12.85 -3.36
CA VAL A 22 -4.48 12.45 -3.10
C VAL A 22 -5.13 13.33 -2.02
N LEU A 23 -4.42 13.56 -0.92
CA LEU A 23 -4.94 14.33 0.21
C LEU A 23 -5.08 15.82 -0.14
N MET A 24 -4.10 16.41 -0.80
CA MET A 24 -4.17 17.82 -1.24
C MET A 24 -5.21 18.04 -2.34
N SER A 25 -5.38 17.09 -3.26
CA SER A 25 -6.40 17.17 -4.31
C SER A 25 -7.82 17.16 -3.73
N SER A 26 -8.01 16.62 -2.52
CA SER A 26 -9.31 16.60 -1.86
C SER A 26 -9.82 18.01 -1.54
N LEU A 27 -8.92 18.96 -1.24
CA LEU A 27 -9.28 20.36 -1.01
C LEU A 27 -9.69 21.05 -2.32
N ALA A 28 -8.94 20.83 -3.39
CA ALA A 28 -9.25 21.39 -4.71
C ALA A 28 -10.59 20.85 -5.26
N ALA A 29 -10.95 19.62 -4.87
CA ALA A 29 -12.19 18.97 -5.27
C ALA A 29 -13.43 19.47 -4.51
N LEU A 30 -13.31 20.27 -3.44
CA LEU A 30 -14.46 20.65 -2.61
C LEU A 30 -15.52 21.46 -3.35
N GLY A 31 -15.11 22.41 -4.19
CA GLY A 31 -16.05 23.19 -5.00
C GLY A 31 -16.89 22.29 -5.91
N PRO A 32 -16.27 21.50 -6.80
CA PRO A 32 -16.96 20.50 -7.60
C PRO A 32 -17.79 19.49 -6.80
N ALA A 33 -17.30 19.03 -5.64
CA ALA A 33 -18.02 18.13 -4.76
C ALA A 33 -19.34 18.75 -4.27
N ARG A 34 -19.28 20.01 -3.82
CA ARG A 34 -20.45 20.74 -3.34
C ARG A 34 -21.47 21.00 -4.43
N SER A 35 -21.01 21.21 -5.66
CA SER A 35 -21.87 21.33 -6.85
C SER A 35 -22.38 19.99 -7.39
N GLY A 36 -22.04 18.86 -6.77
CA GLY A 36 -22.49 17.53 -7.19
C GLY A 36 -21.82 17.01 -8.47
N LEU A 37 -20.69 17.62 -8.87
CA LEU A 37 -19.97 17.26 -10.09
C LEU A 37 -19.01 16.07 -9.91
N ILE A 38 -18.87 15.56 -8.69
CA ILE A 38 -18.03 14.39 -8.40
C ILE A 38 -18.88 13.11 -8.48
N ALA A 39 -18.57 12.28 -9.47
CA ALA A 39 -19.15 10.95 -9.58
C ALA A 39 -18.45 9.98 -8.59
N TRP A 40 -19.19 9.57 -7.57
CA TRP A 40 -18.73 8.55 -6.62
C TRP A 40 -18.81 7.17 -7.25
N ASN A 41 -17.73 6.37 -7.21
CA ASN A 41 -17.75 5.00 -7.73
C ASN A 41 -18.83 4.11 -7.07
N GLU A 42 -19.13 4.36 -5.80
CA GLU A 42 -20.14 3.61 -5.04
C GLU A 42 -21.58 3.84 -5.55
N SER A 43 -21.84 4.97 -6.23
CA SER A 43 -23.16 5.30 -6.81
C SER A 43 -23.64 4.30 -7.89
N ARG A 44 -22.78 3.38 -8.32
CA ARG A 44 -23.13 2.31 -9.25
C ARG A 44 -24.01 1.23 -8.62
N SER A 45 -24.01 1.11 -7.28
CA SER A 45 -24.87 0.18 -6.55
C SER A 45 -26.06 0.91 -5.89
N PRO A 46 -27.21 0.25 -5.67
CA PRO A 46 -28.34 0.88 -4.97
C PRO A 46 -27.97 1.42 -3.58
N LYS A 47 -27.23 0.65 -2.77
CA LYS A 47 -26.78 1.08 -1.44
C LYS A 47 -25.78 2.23 -1.48
N GLY A 48 -24.91 2.26 -2.50
CA GLY A 48 -23.94 3.32 -2.66
C GLY A 48 -24.54 4.61 -3.24
N ARG A 49 -25.68 4.55 -3.96
CA ARG A 49 -26.45 5.76 -4.31
C ARG A 49 -27.00 6.47 -3.09
N GLU A 50 -27.65 5.72 -2.19
CA GLU A 50 -28.20 6.29 -0.96
C GLU A 50 -27.10 6.97 -0.12
N SER A 51 -25.93 6.34 -0.03
CA SER A 51 -24.79 6.91 0.68
C SER A 51 -24.23 8.15 -0.02
N ALA A 52 -24.11 8.13 -1.35
CA ALA A 52 -23.68 9.27 -2.15
C ALA A 52 -24.65 10.46 -2.02
N ASP A 53 -25.96 10.22 -2.08
CA ASP A 53 -27.00 11.26 -1.94
C ASP A 53 -26.98 11.88 -0.54
N ARG A 54 -26.80 11.04 0.50
CA ARG A 54 -26.65 11.50 1.89
C ARG A 54 -25.42 12.39 2.05
N ILE A 55 -24.28 11.97 1.52
CA ILE A 55 -23.02 12.74 1.55
C ILE A 55 -23.20 14.05 0.76
N GLN A 56 -23.78 14.00 -0.43
CA GLN A 56 -24.02 15.17 -1.26
C GLN A 56 -24.90 16.20 -0.54
N THR A 57 -25.98 15.73 0.09
CA THR A 57 -26.89 16.58 0.87
C THR A 57 -26.16 17.25 2.04
N ALA A 58 -25.33 16.49 2.77
CA ALA A 58 -24.56 17.02 3.89
C ALA A 58 -23.51 18.05 3.44
N ILE A 59 -22.77 17.77 2.36
CA ILE A 59 -21.75 18.69 1.80
C ILE A 59 -22.41 19.98 1.28
N ALA A 60 -23.57 19.88 0.62
CA ALA A 60 -24.28 21.03 0.10
C ALA A 60 -24.78 21.96 1.23
N ALA A 61 -25.24 21.39 2.34
CA ALA A 61 -25.78 22.09 3.50
C ALA A 61 -24.71 22.67 4.44
N ALA A 62 -23.47 22.17 4.38
CA ALA A 62 -22.39 22.63 5.23
C ALA A 62 -21.96 24.08 4.90
N ASP A 63 -21.50 24.80 5.92
CA ASP A 63 -20.78 26.05 5.71
C ASP A 63 -19.49 25.78 4.91
N ALA A 64 -19.19 26.69 3.98
CA ALA A 64 -18.09 26.50 3.02
C ALA A 64 -16.73 26.50 3.72
N GLU A 65 -16.54 27.42 4.65
CA GLU A 65 -15.26 27.67 5.30
C GLU A 65 -15.00 26.61 6.36
N ASP A 66 -16.01 26.29 7.16
CA ASP A 66 -15.92 25.23 8.15
C ASP A 66 -15.69 23.86 7.50
N LEU A 67 -16.34 23.57 6.37
CA LEU A 67 -16.09 22.34 5.62
C LEU A 67 -14.67 22.30 5.07
N ALA A 68 -14.18 23.39 4.47
CA ALA A 68 -12.81 23.46 3.95
C ALA A 68 -11.77 23.25 5.07
N ARG A 69 -11.99 23.87 6.23
CA ARG A 69 -11.14 23.72 7.41
C ARG A 69 -11.16 22.28 7.93
N ALA A 70 -12.34 21.66 8.02
CA ALA A 70 -12.48 20.28 8.45
C ALA A 70 -11.75 19.29 7.51
N VAL A 71 -11.88 19.49 6.19
CA VAL A 71 -11.19 18.65 5.19
C VAL A 71 -9.68 18.85 5.24
N ALA A 72 -9.19 20.07 5.45
CA ALA A 72 -7.76 20.34 5.59
C ALA A 72 -7.17 19.65 6.85
N ASN A 73 -7.90 19.68 7.95
CA ASN A 73 -7.51 19.01 9.19
C ASN A 73 -7.45 17.48 9.00
N GLU A 74 -8.49 16.87 8.42
CA GLU A 74 -8.51 15.43 8.15
C GLU A 74 -7.43 15.02 7.15
N ALA A 75 -7.16 15.83 6.11
CA ALA A 75 -6.08 15.57 5.17
C ALA A 75 -4.71 15.55 5.88
N THR A 76 -4.47 16.52 6.78
CA THR A 76 -3.25 16.59 7.58
C THR A 76 -3.12 15.40 8.53
N GLU A 77 -4.21 15.02 9.21
CA GLU A 77 -4.23 13.89 10.13
C GLU A 77 -3.98 12.56 9.40
N ARG A 78 -4.59 12.36 8.23
CA ARG A 78 -4.33 11.18 7.38
C ARG A 78 -2.89 11.12 6.92
N LEU A 79 -2.30 12.24 6.51
CA LEU A 79 -0.89 12.28 6.11
C LEU A 79 0.03 11.93 7.29
N SER A 80 -0.27 12.45 8.48
CA SER A 80 0.47 12.15 9.72
C SER A 80 0.39 10.66 10.08
N ARG A 81 -0.82 10.08 10.05
CA ARG A 81 -1.01 8.63 10.27
C ARG A 81 -0.27 7.79 9.24
N PHE A 82 -0.29 8.20 7.96
CA PHE A 82 0.44 7.52 6.90
C PHE A 82 1.96 7.52 7.16
N VAL A 83 2.55 8.68 7.45
CA VAL A 83 3.99 8.79 7.76
C VAL A 83 4.36 7.98 8.99
N THR A 84 3.52 8.00 10.02
CA THR A 84 3.68 7.18 11.23
C THR A 84 3.69 5.69 10.89
N GLY A 85 2.75 5.23 10.05
CA GLY A 85 2.71 3.85 9.57
C GLY A 85 3.95 3.45 8.77
N ILE A 86 4.48 4.34 7.92
CA ILE A 86 5.72 4.11 7.18
C ILE A 86 6.91 3.94 8.12
N ARG A 87 7.02 4.78 9.16
CA ARG A 87 8.07 4.66 10.19
C ARG A 87 7.96 3.34 10.93
N ALA A 88 6.76 3.03 11.46
CA ALA A 88 6.51 1.77 12.14
C ALA A 88 6.85 0.55 11.27
N TYR A 89 6.51 0.57 9.98
CA TYR A 89 6.85 -0.49 9.03
C TYR A 89 8.38 -0.65 8.85
N ARG A 90 9.10 0.47 8.70
CA ARG A 90 10.56 0.47 8.50
C ARG A 90 11.31 0.04 9.76
N ASP A 91 10.86 0.50 10.91
CA ASP A 91 11.48 0.23 12.21
C ASP A 91 11.07 -1.13 12.79
N HIS A 92 10.11 -1.83 12.15
CA HIS A 92 9.62 -3.11 12.64
C HIS A 92 10.75 -4.15 12.75
N PRO A 93 10.95 -4.79 13.92
CA PRO A 93 12.14 -5.59 14.20
C PRO A 93 12.20 -6.92 13.45
N TYR A 94 11.06 -7.39 12.92
CA TYR A 94 11.02 -8.63 12.15
C TYR A 94 12.07 -8.63 11.05
N GLN A 95 12.88 -9.68 10.99
CA GLN A 95 13.79 -9.94 9.90
C GLN A 95 13.43 -11.31 9.35
N ARG A 96 13.35 -11.41 8.02
CA ARG A 96 13.17 -12.73 7.42
C ARG A 96 14.53 -13.43 7.49
N PRO A 97 14.59 -14.67 8.04
CA PRO A 97 15.83 -15.41 8.06
C PRO A 97 16.33 -15.65 6.65
N ASP A 98 17.65 -15.60 6.47
CA ASP A 98 18.26 -16.03 5.22
C ASP A 98 18.04 -17.53 5.05
N SER A 99 17.83 -17.93 3.79
CA SER A 99 17.76 -19.34 3.43
C SER A 99 19.16 -19.92 3.50
N GLU A 100 19.38 -20.95 4.32
CA GLU A 100 20.66 -21.69 4.40
C GLU A 100 20.89 -22.63 3.20
N VAL A 101 19.97 -22.59 2.24
CA VAL A 101 19.95 -23.44 1.04
C VAL A 101 21.04 -23.04 0.06
N ALA A 102 21.71 -24.04 -0.53
CA ALA A 102 22.76 -23.82 -1.51
C ALA A 102 22.23 -23.06 -2.75
N VAL A 103 23.00 -22.06 -3.19
CA VAL A 103 22.72 -21.32 -4.43
C VAL A 103 23.49 -22.00 -5.57
N LEU A 104 22.78 -22.64 -6.49
CA LEU A 104 23.39 -23.32 -7.65
C LEU A 104 23.79 -22.34 -8.75
N TRP A 105 23.03 -21.24 -8.89
CA TRP A 105 23.23 -20.26 -9.94
C TRP A 105 22.63 -18.91 -9.57
N HIS A 106 23.18 -17.82 -10.10
CA HIS A 106 22.64 -16.47 -9.96
C HIS A 106 22.84 -15.63 -11.22
N ASP A 107 21.91 -14.71 -11.46
CA ASP A 107 22.05 -13.60 -12.41
C ASP A 107 21.26 -12.38 -11.90
N GLY A 108 21.96 -11.25 -11.72
CA GLY A 108 21.41 -10.08 -11.05
C GLY A 108 20.79 -10.40 -9.69
N SER A 109 19.48 -10.16 -9.54
CA SER A 109 18.71 -10.47 -8.33
C SER A 109 18.05 -11.86 -8.34
N SER A 110 18.20 -12.62 -9.42
CA SER A 110 17.62 -13.96 -9.59
C SER A 110 18.60 -15.02 -9.09
N ARG A 111 18.08 -16.04 -8.41
CA ARG A 111 18.85 -17.15 -7.83
C ARG A 111 18.13 -18.47 -8.07
N LEU A 112 18.89 -19.51 -8.40
CA LEU A 112 18.45 -20.91 -8.37
C LEU A 112 18.93 -21.54 -7.06
N LEU A 113 17.99 -22.01 -6.25
CA LEU A 113 18.25 -22.58 -4.91
C LEU A 113 18.03 -24.10 -4.95
N ASP A 114 18.94 -24.86 -4.34
CA ASP A 114 18.86 -26.32 -4.23
C ASP A 114 18.25 -26.78 -2.91
N TYR A 115 16.93 -26.97 -2.90
CA TYR A 115 16.22 -27.50 -1.74
C TYR A 115 16.40 -29.02 -1.53
N GLY A 116 17.16 -29.70 -2.38
CA GLY A 116 17.48 -31.13 -2.26
C GLY A 116 16.29 -32.08 -2.45
N GLY A 117 16.44 -33.31 -1.96
CA GLY A 117 15.46 -34.40 -2.04
C GLY A 117 15.84 -35.53 -3.01
N GLY A 118 15.29 -36.72 -2.80
CA GLY A 118 15.56 -37.92 -3.63
C GLY A 118 14.50 -38.25 -4.68
N GLY A 119 13.51 -37.38 -4.86
CA GLY A 119 12.36 -37.59 -5.74
C GLY A 119 12.56 -37.06 -7.16
N ARG A 120 11.47 -37.05 -7.95
CA ARG A 120 11.45 -36.42 -9.28
C ARG A 120 11.73 -34.91 -9.13
N PRO A 121 12.67 -34.33 -9.90
CA PRO A 121 12.99 -32.92 -9.79
C PRO A 121 11.80 -32.04 -10.20
N VAL A 122 11.55 -30.99 -9.43
CA VAL A 122 10.51 -29.99 -9.68
C VAL A 122 11.13 -28.60 -9.63
N LEU A 123 10.84 -27.78 -10.63
CA LEU A 123 11.24 -26.38 -10.66
C LEU A 123 10.08 -25.48 -10.23
N LEU A 124 10.26 -24.76 -9.13
CA LEU A 124 9.30 -23.78 -8.64
C LEU A 124 9.74 -22.37 -9.04
N VAL A 125 8.90 -21.69 -9.84
CA VAL A 125 9.16 -20.32 -10.29
C VAL A 125 8.12 -19.39 -9.65
N PRO A 126 8.52 -18.46 -8.78
CA PRO A 126 7.59 -17.49 -8.20
C PRO A 126 7.13 -16.47 -9.24
N SER A 127 6.00 -15.83 -9.00
CA SER A 127 5.54 -14.74 -9.86
C SER A 127 6.37 -13.47 -9.65
N LEU A 128 6.29 -12.54 -10.59
CA LEU A 128 6.93 -11.23 -10.50
C LEU A 128 6.41 -10.40 -9.32
N ILE A 129 5.13 -10.57 -8.99
CA ILE A 129 4.46 -9.83 -7.92
C ILE A 129 4.80 -10.46 -6.55
N ASN A 130 4.69 -11.78 -6.44
CA ASN A 130 4.94 -12.50 -5.20
C ASN A 130 6.33 -13.13 -5.24
N ARG A 131 7.27 -12.56 -4.48
CA ARG A 131 8.65 -13.06 -4.39
C ARG A 131 8.70 -14.52 -3.88
N ALA A 132 9.80 -15.21 -4.18
CA ALA A 132 10.07 -16.62 -3.83
C ALA A 132 9.70 -17.04 -2.40
N HIS A 133 9.89 -16.15 -1.42
CA HIS A 133 9.62 -16.45 -0.01
C HIS A 133 8.15 -16.72 0.32
N ILE A 134 7.20 -16.41 -0.58
CA ILE A 134 5.78 -16.78 -0.39
C ILE A 134 5.56 -18.28 -0.40
N LEU A 135 6.48 -19.02 -1.04
CA LEU A 135 6.40 -20.48 -1.13
C LEU A 135 6.69 -21.16 0.23
N ASP A 136 7.15 -20.40 1.23
CA ASP A 136 7.53 -20.85 2.59
C ASP A 136 8.34 -22.16 2.57
N LEU A 137 9.25 -22.28 1.60
CA LEU A 137 10.10 -23.45 1.44
C LEU A 137 11.13 -23.43 2.56
N ARG A 138 11.01 -24.40 3.47
CA ARG A 138 12.03 -24.71 4.48
C ARG A 138 12.93 -25.81 3.93
N CYS A 139 14.17 -25.89 4.39
CA CYS A 139 14.99 -27.08 4.17
C CYS A 139 14.19 -28.31 4.62
N GLY A 140 14.14 -29.33 3.77
CA GLY A 140 13.54 -30.61 4.14
C GLY A 140 14.22 -31.19 5.37
N ALA A 141 13.43 -31.83 6.23
CA ALA A 141 13.90 -32.69 7.31
C ALA A 141 14.65 -33.92 6.75
#